data_AF-A0AA35WS69-F1
#
_entry.id   AF-A0AA35WS69-F1
#
_cell.length_a   1.000
_cell.length_b   1.000
_cell.length_c   1.000
_cell.angle_alpha   90.00
_cell.angle_beta   90.00
_cell.angle_gamma   90.00
#
_symmetry.space_group_name_H-M   'P 1'
#
loop_
_entity.id
_entity.type
_entity.pdbx_description
1 polymer ?
#
loop_
_entity_poly.entity_id
_entity_poly.type
_entity_poly.pdbx_seq_one_letter_code
_entity_poly.pdbx_strand_id
1 'polypeptide(L)'
;MTMNCPTTNSINVLVSAVHKKNTPPDLHFFNNCFGDQFSTQKVWKVARYTTAAPMFFKECDDYVDGGVLANNPSETGLTAVQEHFHSRGLPLTIAIVVRFEIQVIFA
;
A
#
# COMPACT_ATOMS: atom_id res chain seq x y z
N MET A 1 14.78 -2.04 9.85
CA MET A 1 14.45 -1.17 8.71
C MET A 1 12.98 -0.76 8.80
N THR A 2 12.70 0.54 8.85
CA THR A 2 11.35 1.13 8.86
C THR A 2 11.09 1.85 7.54
N MET A 3 9.82 2.11 7.22
CA MET A 3 9.33 2.82 6.02
C MET A 3 9.68 4.32 6.01
N ASN A 4 10.67 4.78 6.78
CA ASN A 4 10.90 6.20 7.05
C ASN A 4 10.88 7.08 5.79
N CYS A 5 10.38 8.30 5.98
CA CYS A 5 10.35 9.34 4.96
C CYS A 5 11.73 9.48 4.30
N PRO A 6 11.81 9.46 2.96
CA PRO A 6 13.04 9.20 2.27
C PRO A 6 13.88 10.48 2.26
N THR A 7 15.18 10.34 2.48
CA THR A 7 16.14 11.37 2.04
C THR A 7 16.02 11.55 0.53
N THR A 8 16.42 12.72 0.02
CA THR A 8 16.18 13.26 -1.35
C THR A 8 16.47 12.33 -2.56
N ASN A 9 17.01 11.13 -2.38
CA ASN A 9 17.38 10.15 -3.42
C ASN A 9 16.73 8.76 -3.27
N SER A 10 15.68 8.59 -2.46
CA SER A 10 15.03 7.27 -2.30
C SER A 10 13.74 7.15 -3.11
N ILE A 11 13.48 5.94 -3.62
CA ILE A 11 12.26 5.61 -4.36
C ILE A 11 11.07 5.65 -3.39
N ASN A 12 9.99 6.33 -3.81
CA ASN A 12 8.73 6.33 -3.08
C ASN A 12 8.01 4.99 -3.27
N VAL A 13 7.56 4.41 -2.17
CA VAL A 13 6.90 3.10 -2.14
C VAL A 13 5.56 3.25 -1.45
N LEU A 14 4.53 2.63 -2.03
CA LEU A 14 3.22 2.42 -1.43
C LEU A 14 2.95 0.92 -1.42
N VAL A 15 2.47 0.40 -0.30
CA VAL A 15 2.11 -1.01 -0.12
C VAL A 15 0.73 -1.09 0.51
N SER A 16 -0.17 -1.82 -0.14
CA SER A 16 -1.55 -2.01 0.32
C SER A 16 -1.66 -3.16 1.32
N ALA A 17 -2.47 -2.98 2.36
CA ALA A 17 -3.00 -4.07 3.19
C ALA A 17 -4.39 -3.70 3.70
N VAL A 18 -5.21 -4.70 3.99
CA VAL A 18 -6.59 -4.50 4.42
C VAL A 18 -6.71 -4.65 5.92
N HIS A 19 -7.21 -3.63 6.61
CA HIS A 19 -7.49 -3.66 8.03
C HIS A 19 -8.87 -4.27 8.28
N LYS A 20 -8.88 -5.51 8.76
CA LYS A 20 -10.08 -6.35 8.88
C LYS A 20 -11.00 -5.92 10.02
N LYS A 21 -10.48 -5.24 11.04
CA LYS A 21 -11.25 -4.87 12.25
C LYS A 21 -12.38 -3.87 11.97
N ASN A 22 -12.27 -3.08 10.91
CA ASN A 22 -13.30 -2.13 10.50
C ASN A 22 -14.43 -2.85 9.77
N THR A 23 -15.68 -2.38 9.94
CA THR A 23 -16.84 -2.86 9.16
C THR A 23 -17.53 -1.64 8.54
N PRO A 24 -17.37 -1.39 7.22
CA PRO A 24 -16.65 -2.22 6.24
C PRO A 24 -15.12 -2.23 6.45
N PRO A 25 -14.42 -3.27 5.98
CA PRO A 25 -12.95 -3.34 6.05
C PRO A 25 -12.33 -2.20 5.25
N ASP A 26 -11.18 -1.71 5.72
CA ASP A 26 -10.54 -0.52 5.18
C ASP A 26 -9.20 -0.85 4.52
N LEU A 27 -8.84 -0.12 3.46
CA LEU A 27 -7.60 -0.28 2.73
C LEU A 27 -6.57 0.75 3.23
N HIS A 28 -5.47 0.29 3.81
CA HIS A 28 -4.39 1.16 4.25
C HIS A 28 -3.19 1.08 3.30
N PHE A 29 -2.61 2.25 2.99
CA PHE A 29 -1.37 2.37 2.25
C PHE A 29 -0.20 2.67 3.19
N PHE A 30 0.59 1.64 3.47
CA PHE A 30 1.89 1.81 4.09
C PHE A 30 2.85 2.40 3.08
N ASN A 31 3.43 3.54 3.40
CA ASN A 31 4.15 4.34 2.44
C ASN A 31 5.42 4.93 3.05
N ASN A 32 6.32 5.48 2.25
CA ASN A 32 7.39 6.34 2.77
C ASN A 32 7.18 7.81 2.39
N CYS A 33 6.22 8.15 1.54
CA CYS A 33 6.17 9.46 0.89
C CYS A 33 5.16 10.46 1.47
N PHE A 34 4.18 10.01 2.25
CA PHE A 34 3.08 10.88 2.71
C PHE A 34 3.37 11.58 4.04
N GLY A 35 4.24 11.00 4.87
CA GLY A 35 4.56 11.54 6.20
C GLY A 35 3.39 11.39 7.17
N ASP A 36 2.59 10.34 7.01
CA ASP A 36 1.42 10.04 7.84
C ASP A 36 1.75 8.95 8.89
N GLN A 37 0.73 8.50 9.62
CA GLN A 37 0.87 7.44 10.62
C GLN A 37 1.36 6.10 10.03
N PHE A 38 1.16 5.86 8.73
CA PHE A 38 1.57 4.64 8.04
C PHE A 38 3.02 4.73 7.53
N SER A 39 3.66 5.91 7.60
CA SER A 39 5.03 6.13 7.14
C SER A 39 6.14 5.65 8.08
N THR A 40 5.81 5.14 9.26
CA THR A 40 6.81 4.77 10.29
C THR A 40 6.91 3.27 10.55
N GLN A 41 6.17 2.45 9.79
CA GLN A 41 6.07 1.02 10.06
C GLN A 41 7.34 0.26 9.69
N LYS A 42 7.63 -0.83 10.41
CA LYS A 42 8.76 -1.74 10.08
C LYS A 42 8.51 -2.41 8.72
N VAL A 43 9.51 -2.42 7.84
CA VAL A 43 9.38 -2.96 6.47
C VAL A 43 8.91 -4.42 6.48
N TRP A 44 9.48 -5.25 7.36
CA TRP A 44 9.09 -6.67 7.46
C TRP A 44 7.64 -6.85 7.93
N LYS A 45 7.10 -5.92 8.73
CA LYS A 45 5.70 -5.96 9.16
C LYS A 45 4.80 -5.65 7.97
N VAL A 46 5.12 -4.61 7.21
CA VAL A 46 4.34 -4.24 6.01
C VAL A 46 4.36 -5.36 4.98
N ALA A 47 5.53 -5.96 4.73
CA ALA A 47 5.66 -7.12 3.84
C ALA A 47 4.80 -8.31 4.33
N ARG A 48 4.70 -8.50 5.64
CA ARG A 48 3.83 -9.54 6.21
C ARG A 48 2.34 -9.21 6.07
N TYR A 49 1.94 -7.95 6.26
CA TYR A 49 0.55 -7.51 6.12
C TYR A 49 0.03 -7.70 4.70
N THR A 50 0.79 -7.21 3.71
CA THR A 50 0.37 -7.22 2.30
C THR A 50 0.27 -8.63 1.70
N THR A 51 0.96 -9.61 2.29
CA THR A 51 1.01 -11.02 1.83
C THR A 51 0.17 -11.98 2.67
N ALA A 52 -0.55 -11.49 3.68
CA ALA A 52 -1.34 -12.33 4.58
C ALA A 52 -2.68 -12.75 3.94
N ALA A 53 -2.59 -13.51 2.84
CA ALA A 53 -3.74 -13.93 2.04
C ALA A 53 -4.70 -14.77 2.89
N PRO A 54 -5.99 -14.38 2.99
CA PRO A 54 -6.99 -15.20 3.64
C PRO A 54 -6.98 -16.62 3.05
N MET A 55 -7.29 -17.61 3.88
CA MET A 55 -7.22 -19.05 3.54
C MET A 55 -5.80 -19.65 3.44
N PHE A 56 -4.76 -18.85 3.19
CA PHE A 56 -3.37 -19.33 3.10
C PHE A 56 -2.54 -18.98 4.33
N PHE A 57 -2.71 -17.78 4.86
CA PHE A 57 -1.90 -17.25 5.94
C PHE A 57 -2.76 -16.66 7.06
N LYS A 58 -2.25 -16.71 8.29
CA LYS A 58 -2.84 -15.97 9.42
C LYS A 58 -2.62 -14.47 9.25
N GLU A 59 -3.64 -13.71 9.61
CA GLU A 59 -3.60 -12.25 9.75
C GLU A 59 -2.48 -11.81 10.72
N CYS A 60 -2.04 -10.56 10.57
CA CYS A 60 -0.99 -9.98 11.39
C CYS A 60 -1.38 -8.56 11.80
N ASP A 61 -1.45 -8.29 13.11
CA ASP A 61 -1.89 -7.01 13.67
C ASP A 61 -3.23 -6.52 13.06
N ASP A 62 -4.21 -7.42 12.92
CA ASP A 62 -5.53 -7.18 12.29
C ASP A 62 -5.48 -6.83 10.77
N TYR A 63 -4.33 -7.00 10.12
CA TYR A 63 -4.19 -6.85 8.68
C TYR A 63 -4.20 -8.19 7.93
N VAL A 64 -4.83 -8.16 6.75
CA VAL A 64 -4.80 -9.21 5.74
C VAL A 64 -4.29 -8.65 4.40
N ASP A 65 -4.06 -9.55 3.46
CA ASP A 65 -3.53 -9.25 2.12
C ASP A 65 -4.23 -8.09 1.42
N GLY A 66 -3.43 -7.23 0.79
CA GLY A 66 -3.92 -6.07 0.07
C GLY A 66 -4.83 -6.44 -1.11
N GLY A 67 -4.63 -7.61 -1.70
CA GLY A 67 -5.40 -8.16 -2.81
C GLY A 67 -6.87 -8.44 -2.49
N VAL A 68 -7.27 -8.46 -1.21
CA VAL A 68 -8.67 -8.60 -0.81
C VAL A 68 -9.52 -7.40 -1.30
N LEU A 69 -8.97 -6.19 -1.25
CA LEU A 69 -9.65 -4.97 -1.72
C LEU A 69 -8.94 -4.27 -2.89
N ALA A 70 -7.63 -4.49 -3.06
CA ALA A 70 -6.79 -3.80 -4.03
C ALA A 70 -5.85 -4.78 -4.76
N ASN A 71 -6.43 -5.80 -5.42
CA ASN A 71 -5.68 -6.73 -6.28
C ASN A 71 -5.05 -6.05 -7.52
N ASN A 72 -5.43 -4.80 -7.77
CA ASN A 72 -4.75 -3.92 -8.70
C ASN A 72 -4.32 -2.63 -7.98
N PRO A 73 -3.16 -2.61 -7.30
CA PRO A 73 -2.74 -1.46 -6.49
C PRO A 73 -2.39 -0.23 -7.33
N SER A 74 -2.28 -0.33 -8.66
CA SER A 74 -1.98 0.83 -9.50
C SER A 74 -3.13 1.85 -9.54
N GLU A 75 -4.38 1.37 -9.52
CA GLU A 75 -5.55 2.23 -9.55
C GLU A 75 -5.73 2.94 -8.20
N THR A 76 -5.87 2.15 -7.14
CA THR A 76 -6.03 2.67 -5.78
C THR A 76 -4.81 3.45 -5.29
N GLY A 77 -3.60 3.05 -5.69
CA GLY A 77 -2.37 3.78 -5.40
C GLY A 77 -2.30 5.13 -6.12
N LEU A 78 -2.76 5.22 -7.38
CA LEU A 78 -2.82 6.51 -8.08
C LEU A 78 -3.84 7.44 -7.43
N THR A 79 -5.00 6.92 -7.01
CA THR A 79 -5.99 7.70 -6.24
C THR A 79 -5.38 8.24 -4.95
N ALA A 80 -4.69 7.41 -4.16
CA ALA A 80 -4.03 7.85 -2.93
C ALA A 80 -2.97 8.94 -3.17
N VAL A 81 -2.17 8.79 -4.24
CA VAL A 81 -1.21 9.82 -4.65
C VAL A 81 -1.94 11.10 -5.07
N GLN A 82 -3.03 10.99 -5.83
CA GLN A 82 -3.81 12.15 -6.26
C GLN A 82 -4.40 12.92 -5.09
N GLU A 83 -5.01 12.21 -4.14
CA GLU A 83 -5.56 12.79 -2.91
C GLU A 83 -4.47 13.48 -2.08
N HIS A 84 -3.29 12.86 -1.97
CA HIS A 84 -2.16 13.45 -1.27
C HIS A 84 -1.73 14.79 -1.89
N PHE A 85 -1.55 14.85 -3.20
CA PHE A 85 -1.18 16.10 -3.89
C PHE A 85 -2.29 17.14 -3.82
N HIS A 86 -3.55 16.71 -3.99
CA HIS A 86 -4.71 17.58 -3.90
C HIS A 86 -4.82 18.24 -2.53
N SER A 87 -4.62 17.47 -1.45
CA SER A 87 -4.64 17.97 -0.07
C SER A 87 -3.56 19.03 0.22
N ARG A 88 -2.47 19.02 -0.57
CA ARG A 88 -1.37 20.00 -0.49
C ARG A 88 -1.53 21.17 -1.46
N GLY A 89 -2.61 21.21 -2.24
CA GLY A 89 -2.82 22.22 -3.28
C GLY A 89 -1.83 22.14 -4.43
N LEU A 90 -1.21 20.96 -4.64
CA LEU A 90 -0.24 20.74 -5.70
C LEU A 90 -0.93 20.15 -6.94
N PRO A 91 -0.70 20.71 -8.15
CA PRO A 91 -1.26 20.15 -9.37
C PRO A 91 -0.50 18.88 -9.79
N LEU A 92 -1.24 17.82 -10.12
CA LEU A 92 -0.71 16.64 -10.82
C LEU A 92 -0.99 16.77 -12.32
N THR A 93 0.02 17.21 -13.07
CA THR A 93 -0.14 17.51 -14.51
C THR A 93 -0.16 16.24 -15.36
N ILE A 94 0.74 15.29 -15.09
CA ILE A 94 0.90 14.03 -15.83
C ILE A 94 1.23 12.92 -14.85
N ALA A 95 0.55 11.78 -14.99
CA ALA A 95 0.89 10.53 -14.32
C ALA A 95 1.02 9.42 -15.38
N ILE A 96 2.10 8.64 -15.31
CA ILE A 96 2.32 7.48 -16.17
C ILE A 96 2.29 6.24 -15.28
N VAL A 97 1.43 5.29 -15.62
CA VAL A 97 1.28 4.04 -14.87
C VAL A 97 1.82 2.89 -15.72
N VAL A 98 2.79 2.17 -15.15
CA VAL A 98 3.27 0.90 -15.69
C VAL A 98 2.90 -0.19 -14.69
N ARG A 99 2.12 -1.17 -15.14
CA ARG A 99 1.62 -2.27 -14.31
C ARG A 99 2.28 -3.58 -14.73
N PHE A 100 2.73 -4.34 -13.75
CA PHE A 100 3.17 -5.72 -13.92
C PHE A 100 2.23 -6.64 -13.16
N GLU A 101 1.86 -7.77 -13.77
CA GLU A 101 1.08 -8.83 -13.14
C GLU A 101 1.86 -10.14 -13.28
N ILE A 102 1.95 -10.89 -12.18
CA ILE A 102 2.52 -12.23 -12.17
C ILE A 102 1.36 -13.19 -11.91
N GLN A 103 1.05 -14.03 -12.88
CA GLN A 103 0.09 -15.12 -12.70
C GLN A 103 0.81 -16.36 -12.21
N VAL A 104 0.49 -16.80 -11.00
CA VAL A 104 0.93 -18.09 -10.48
C VAL A 104 -0.03 -19.14 -11.01
N ILE A 105 0.43 -19.93 -11.98
CA ILE A 105 -0.31 -21.09 -12.49
C ILE A 105 -0.08 -22.25 -11.52
N PHE A 106 -1.13 -22.69 -10.83
CA PHE A 106 -1.09 -23.95 -10.10
C PHE A 106 -1.23 -25.09 -11.12
N ALA A 107 -0.15 -25.87 -11.28
CA ALA A 107 -0.10 -27.07 -12.11
C ALA A 107 -0.48 -28.32 -11.28
#